data_AF-A0A1B7NK01-F1
#
_entry.id   AF-A0A1B7NK01-F1
#
_cell.length_a   1.000
_cell.length_b   1.000
_cell.length_c   1.000
_cell.angle_alpha   90.00
_cell.angle_beta   90.00
_cell.angle_gamma   90.00
#
_symmetry.space_group_name_H-M   'P 1'
#
loop_
_entity.id
_entity.type
_entity.pdbx_description
1 polymer ?
#
loop_
_entity_poly.entity_id
_entity_poly.type
_entity_poly.pdbx_seq_one_letter_code
_entity_poly.pdbx_strand_id
1 'polypeptide(L)'
;MSAKISARKSTLEEIAAKRRAAEERTRKEKLILNTALRAREIRVRTTDQPPELEDAAIHLSPDPLSPQSTVVFPSVFLYPMDAQSDFVKAFSETETIGDHLSYIFPLPWDSRQEYKLDSVDCYMETAAGGLIKVGKKMPLLKILAGGKVEVVDALVKINILPTSKSKKWIEEMKARKGV
;
A
#
# COMPACT_ATOMS: atom_id res chain seq x y z
N MET A 1 -30.40 -31.68 34.00
CA MET A 1 -30.72 -30.96 32.74
C MET A 1 -30.44 -29.46 32.82
N SER A 2 -30.75 -28.78 33.94
CA SER A 2 -30.56 -27.32 34.11
C SER A 2 -29.10 -26.81 33.99
N ALA A 3 -28.12 -27.53 34.55
CA ALA A 3 -26.71 -27.11 34.52
C ALA A 3 -26.09 -27.01 33.11
N LYS A 4 -26.47 -27.92 32.19
CA LYS A 4 -26.01 -27.88 30.78
C LYS A 4 -26.59 -26.70 30.00
N ILE A 5 -27.81 -26.26 30.34
CA ILE A 5 -28.48 -25.13 29.69
C ILE A 5 -27.87 -23.81 30.18
N SER A 6 -27.58 -23.69 31.48
CA SER A 6 -26.90 -22.53 32.07
C SER A 6 -25.48 -22.34 31.49
N ALA A 7 -24.68 -23.41 31.43
CA ALA A 7 -23.32 -23.36 30.86
C ALA A 7 -23.32 -22.98 29.37
N ARG A 8 -24.27 -23.50 28.58
CA ARG A 8 -24.38 -23.13 27.16
C ARG A 8 -24.79 -21.66 26.98
N LYS A 9 -25.63 -21.12 27.87
CA LYS A 9 -26.02 -19.71 27.87
C LYS A 9 -24.83 -18.80 28.18
N SER A 10 -24.02 -19.11 29.20
CA SER A 10 -22.83 -18.30 29.53
C SER A 10 -21.79 -18.30 28.41
N THR A 11 -21.53 -19.45 27.79
CA THR A 11 -20.61 -19.52 26.64
C THR A 11 -21.09 -18.68 25.46
N LEU A 12 -22.40 -18.68 25.18
CA LEU A 12 -22.99 -17.85 24.12
C LEU A 12 -22.88 -16.35 24.45
N GLU A 13 -23.08 -15.96 25.70
CA GLU A 13 -22.92 -14.58 26.16
C GLU A 13 -21.45 -14.11 26.07
N GLU A 14 -20.48 -14.95 26.45
CA GLU A 14 -19.05 -14.68 26.31
C GLU A 14 -18.63 -14.52 24.84
N ILE A 15 -19.10 -15.40 23.96
CA ILE A 15 -18.84 -15.30 22.51
C ILE A 15 -19.44 -14.01 21.94
N ALA A 16 -20.68 -13.67 22.32
CA ALA A 16 -21.33 -12.46 21.88
C ALA A 16 -20.61 -11.19 22.38
N ALA A 17 -20.17 -11.19 23.64
CA ALA A 17 -19.40 -10.09 24.22
C ALA A 17 -18.05 -9.90 23.50
N LYS A 18 -17.32 -10.99 23.24
CA LYS A 18 -16.06 -10.96 22.48
C LYS A 18 -16.26 -10.43 21.06
N ARG A 19 -17.32 -10.85 20.37
CA ARG A 19 -17.66 -10.35 19.03
C ARG A 19 -17.94 -8.84 19.04
N ARG A 20 -18.78 -8.37 19.97
CA ARG A 20 -19.09 -6.94 20.11
C ARG A 20 -17.83 -6.11 20.39
N ALA A 21 -16.98 -6.57 21.31
CA ALA A 21 -15.73 -5.89 21.62
C ALA A 21 -14.78 -5.82 20.42
N ALA A 22 -14.69 -6.90 19.63
CA ALA A 22 -13.90 -6.93 18.41
C ALA A 22 -14.45 -5.97 17.34
N GLU A 23 -15.76 -5.97 17.11
CA GLU A 23 -16.43 -5.06 16.17
C GLU A 23 -16.24 -3.59 16.56
N GLU A 24 -16.39 -3.26 17.84
CA GLU A 24 -16.14 -1.91 18.36
C GLU A 24 -14.69 -1.49 18.17
N ARG A 25 -13.74 -2.40 18.41
CA ARG A 25 -12.32 -2.15 18.19
C ARG A 25 -12.02 -1.88 16.72
N THR A 26 -12.46 -2.75 15.81
CA THR A 26 -12.29 -2.56 14.36
C THR A 26 -12.93 -1.27 13.88
N ARG A 27 -14.10 -0.89 14.40
CA ARG A 27 -14.75 0.38 14.07
C ARG A 27 -13.90 1.58 14.50
N LYS A 28 -13.32 1.55 15.70
CA LYS A 28 -12.42 2.60 16.21
C LYS A 28 -11.15 2.69 15.38
N GLU A 29 -10.49 1.56 15.10
CA GLU A 29 -9.29 1.50 14.26
C GLU A 29 -9.55 2.09 12.86
N LYS A 30 -10.65 1.72 12.22
CA LYS A 30 -11.05 2.30 10.92
C LYS A 30 -11.27 3.81 10.99
N LEU A 31 -11.92 4.31 12.05
CA LEU A 31 -12.16 5.74 12.22
C LEU A 31 -10.85 6.51 12.38
N ILE A 32 -9.94 6.00 13.21
CA ILE A 32 -8.65 6.62 13.49
C ILE A 32 -7.76 6.58 12.24
N LEU A 33 -7.72 5.45 11.54
CA LEU A 33 -7.00 5.33 10.26
C LEU A 33 -7.52 6.33 9.22
N ASN A 34 -8.84 6.44 9.04
CA ASN A 34 -9.41 7.41 8.11
C ASN A 34 -9.08 8.86 8.49
N THR A 35 -9.03 9.15 9.79
CA THR A 35 -8.65 10.47 10.31
C THR A 35 -7.18 10.75 10.01
N ALA A 36 -6.31 9.77 10.26
CA ALA A 36 -4.89 9.82 9.98
C ALA A 36 -4.57 10.05 8.50
N LEU A 37 -5.27 9.35 7.59
CA LEU A 37 -5.13 9.51 6.14
C LEU A 37 -5.56 10.91 5.68
N ARG A 38 -6.68 11.42 6.19
CA ARG A 38 -7.19 12.76 5.85
C ARG A 38 -6.26 13.87 6.35
N ALA A 39 -5.75 13.75 7.58
CA ALA A 39 -4.82 14.71 8.16
C ALA A 39 -3.51 14.85 7.36
N ARG A 40 -3.15 13.80 6.62
CA ARG A 40 -1.97 13.73 5.76
C ARG A 40 -2.25 14.05 4.28
N GLU A 41 -3.49 14.42 3.95
CA GLU A 41 -3.93 14.70 2.58
C GLU A 41 -3.72 13.52 1.61
N ILE A 42 -3.84 12.28 2.12
CA ILE A 42 -3.67 11.07 1.33
C ILE A 42 -5.01 10.71 0.69
N ARG A 43 -5.03 10.64 -0.65
CA ARG A 43 -6.20 10.25 -1.42
C ARG A 43 -6.25 8.73 -1.56
N VAL A 44 -7.32 8.12 -1.08
CA VAL A 44 -7.60 6.69 -1.25
C VAL A 44 -8.85 6.52 -2.12
N ARG A 45 -8.76 5.70 -3.15
CA ARG A 45 -9.89 5.32 -4.01
C ARG A 45 -10.10 3.81 -3.92
N THR A 46 -11.35 3.39 -3.80
CA THR A 46 -11.76 1.99 -3.89
C THR A 46 -12.52 1.79 -5.19
N THR A 47 -12.18 0.74 -5.93
CA THR A 47 -12.82 0.30 -7.16
C THR A 47 -13.87 -0.77 -6.84
N ASP A 48 -14.70 -1.12 -7.83
CA ASP A 48 -15.75 -2.13 -7.66
C ASP A 48 -15.20 -3.55 -7.45
N GLN A 49 -13.95 -3.79 -7.87
CA GLN A 49 -13.27 -5.09 -7.78
C GLN A 49 -11.87 -4.90 -7.19
N PRO A 50 -11.76 -4.66 -5.87
CA PRO A 50 -10.46 -4.55 -5.22
C PRO A 50 -9.75 -5.92 -5.24
N PRO A 51 -8.41 -5.95 -5.37
CA PRO A 51 -7.66 -7.19 -5.28
C PRO A 51 -7.75 -7.77 -3.87
N GLU A 52 -7.72 -9.10 -3.79
CA GLU A 52 -7.62 -9.81 -2.53
C GLU A 52 -6.16 -9.71 -2.05
N LEU A 53 -5.92 -8.89 -1.03
CA LEU A 53 -4.58 -8.63 -0.48
C LEU A 53 -4.25 -9.54 0.73
N GLU A 54 -5.01 -10.62 0.92
CA GLU A 54 -4.91 -11.50 2.10
C GLU A 54 -4.89 -10.67 3.41
N ASP A 55 -3.81 -10.79 4.19
CA ASP A 55 -3.60 -10.09 5.47
C ASP A 55 -2.96 -8.69 5.30
N ALA A 56 -2.62 -8.27 4.08
CA ALA A 56 -1.98 -6.99 3.84
C ALA A 56 -3.03 -5.87 3.69
N ALA A 57 -3.17 -5.06 4.73
CA ALA A 57 -4.07 -3.91 4.75
C ALA A 57 -3.35 -2.63 5.18
N ILE A 58 -3.86 -1.49 4.75
CA ILE A 58 -3.43 -0.20 5.30
C ILE A 58 -3.79 -0.19 6.79
N HIS A 59 -2.82 0.10 7.64
CA HIS A 59 -3.00 0.16 9.09
C HIS A 59 -2.08 1.20 9.72
N LEU A 60 -2.34 1.47 11.00
CA LEU A 60 -1.49 2.31 11.84
C LEU A 60 -0.57 1.43 12.67
N SER A 61 0.70 1.80 12.75
CA SER A 61 1.74 1.12 13.53
C SER A 61 2.60 2.14 14.29
N PRO A 62 3.08 1.85 15.52
CA PRO A 62 2.91 0.61 16.27
C PRO A 62 1.55 0.46 16.96
N ASP A 63 0.81 1.55 17.19
CA ASP A 63 -0.48 1.53 17.86
C ASP A 63 -1.65 1.82 16.88
N PRO A 64 -2.52 0.84 16.59
CA PRO A 64 -3.70 1.02 15.72
C PRO A 64 -4.72 2.03 16.22
N LEU A 65 -4.67 2.41 17.51
CA LEU A 65 -5.61 3.34 18.15
C LEU A 65 -4.99 4.72 18.43
N SER A 66 -3.77 4.98 17.95
CA SER A 66 -3.13 6.29 18.04
C SER A 66 -3.08 6.96 16.67
N PRO A 67 -3.64 8.18 16.51
CA PRO A 67 -3.52 8.92 15.25
C PRO A 67 -2.08 9.42 14.96
N GLN A 68 -1.19 9.39 15.96
CA GLN A 68 0.22 9.74 15.84
C GLN A 68 1.09 8.60 15.29
N SER A 69 0.57 7.36 15.32
CA SER A 69 1.19 6.21 14.66
C SER A 69 1.41 6.48 13.17
N THR A 70 2.43 5.82 12.60
CA THR A 70 2.71 5.89 11.18
C THR A 70 1.70 5.07 10.41
N VAL A 71 1.30 5.57 9.24
CA VAL A 71 0.49 4.79 8.30
C VAL A 71 1.41 3.84 7.54
N VAL A 72 1.03 2.57 7.49
CA VAL A 72 1.73 1.51 6.77
C VAL A 72 0.87 1.08 5.59
N PHE A 73 1.47 0.97 4.42
CA PHE A 73 0.79 0.63 3.17
C PHE A 73 1.30 -0.69 2.59
N PRO A 74 0.39 -1.60 2.19
CA PRO A 74 0.71 -2.62 1.21
C PRO A 74 1.14 -1.95 -0.10
N SER A 75 2.21 -2.45 -0.72
CA SER A 75 2.76 -1.86 -1.93
C SER A 75 3.19 -2.93 -2.94
N VAL A 76 2.96 -2.69 -4.23
CA VAL A 76 3.51 -3.49 -5.32
C VAL A 76 4.52 -2.66 -6.10
N PHE A 77 5.70 -3.25 -6.26
CA PHE A 77 6.78 -2.77 -7.11
C PHE A 77 6.65 -3.48 -8.46
N LEU A 78 6.34 -2.72 -9.50
CA LEU A 78 6.09 -3.22 -10.85
C LEU A 78 7.33 -2.99 -11.73
N TYR A 79 7.73 -4.03 -12.46
CA TYR A 79 8.81 -3.99 -13.44
C TYR A 79 8.23 -4.19 -14.83
N PRO A 80 7.55 -3.17 -15.41
CA PRO A 80 6.69 -3.35 -16.57
C PRO A 80 7.43 -3.77 -17.84
N MET A 81 8.74 -3.50 -17.94
CA MET A 81 9.56 -3.87 -19.09
C MET A 81 9.88 -5.37 -19.16
N ASP A 82 9.77 -6.06 -18.03
CA ASP A 82 10.13 -7.48 -17.88
C ASP A 82 8.93 -8.32 -17.37
N ALA A 83 7.75 -7.69 -17.23
CA ALA A 83 6.51 -8.28 -16.74
C ALA A 83 6.65 -8.98 -15.37
N GLN A 84 7.43 -8.36 -14.47
CA GLN A 84 7.65 -8.85 -13.11
C GLN A 84 7.04 -7.90 -12.08
N SER A 85 6.84 -8.40 -10.87
CA SER A 85 6.39 -7.61 -9.73
C SER A 85 6.87 -8.18 -8.41
N ASP A 86 7.15 -7.30 -7.45
CA ASP A 86 7.43 -7.65 -6.05
C ASP A 86 6.37 -7.05 -5.13
N PHE A 87 5.98 -7.79 -4.10
CA PHE A 87 4.99 -7.35 -3.12
C PHE A 87 5.63 -7.03 -1.77
N VAL A 88 5.49 -5.78 -1.34
CA VAL A 88 5.93 -5.28 -0.03
C VAL A 88 4.69 -5.19 0.87
N LYS A 89 4.58 -6.11 1.83
CA LYS A 89 3.41 -6.21 2.73
C LYS A 89 3.24 -4.97 3.63
N ALA A 90 4.35 -4.36 4.03
CA ALA A 90 4.38 -3.23 4.94
C ALA A 90 5.42 -2.21 4.48
N PHE A 91 4.94 -1.07 3.98
CA PHE A 91 5.75 0.10 3.62
C PHE A 91 5.28 1.27 4.49
N SER A 92 6.09 1.65 5.49
CA SER A 92 5.81 2.79 6.37
C SER A 92 5.89 4.10 5.60
N GLU A 93 5.01 5.04 5.90
CA GLU A 93 5.01 6.38 5.29
C GLU A 93 6.31 7.17 5.52
N THR A 94 7.12 6.77 6.50
CA THR A 94 8.42 7.36 6.83
C THR A 94 9.59 6.77 6.05
N GLU A 95 9.42 5.57 5.49
CA GLU A 95 10.44 4.87 4.69
C GLU A 95 10.47 5.43 3.27
N THR A 96 11.52 5.08 2.53
CA THR A 96 11.71 5.48 1.14
C THR A 96 11.67 4.27 0.21
N ILE A 97 11.40 4.51 -1.08
CA ILE A 97 11.45 3.44 -2.09
C ILE A 97 12.85 2.81 -2.14
N GLY A 98 13.89 3.63 -1.98
CA GLY A 98 15.28 3.21 -1.96
C GLY A 98 15.61 2.24 -0.83
N ASP A 99 14.99 2.40 0.35
CA ASP A 99 15.19 1.48 1.47
C ASP A 99 14.72 0.08 1.09
N HIS A 100 13.55 -0.04 0.46
CA HIS A 100 13.04 -1.31 -0.02
C HIS A 100 13.86 -1.88 -1.18
N LEU A 101 14.22 -1.06 -2.17
CA LEU A 101 15.04 -1.52 -3.30
C LEU A 101 16.43 -1.99 -2.87
N SER A 102 16.98 -1.48 -1.76
CA SER A 102 18.31 -1.84 -1.29
C SER A 102 18.44 -3.31 -0.88
N TYR A 103 17.37 -3.92 -0.36
CA TYR A 103 17.35 -5.34 0.02
C TYR A 103 16.66 -6.22 -1.02
N ILE A 104 15.83 -5.64 -1.91
CA ILE A 104 15.21 -6.38 -3.03
C ILE A 104 16.23 -6.65 -4.13
N PHE A 105 17.13 -5.69 -4.39
CA PHE A 105 18.17 -5.87 -5.40
C PHE A 105 19.36 -6.67 -4.85
N PRO A 106 19.97 -7.57 -5.64
CA PRO A 106 19.71 -7.82 -7.07
C PRO A 106 18.49 -8.72 -7.32
N LEU A 107 17.81 -8.49 -8.44
CA LEU A 107 16.67 -9.29 -8.85
C LEU A 107 17.14 -10.62 -9.49
N PRO A 108 16.60 -11.78 -9.07
CA PRO A 108 17.07 -13.08 -9.55
C PRO A 108 16.80 -13.30 -11.05
N TRP A 109 15.79 -12.63 -11.60
CA TRP A 109 15.40 -12.70 -13.01
C TRP A 109 16.12 -11.67 -13.89
N ASP A 110 16.81 -10.69 -13.31
CA ASP A 110 17.52 -9.64 -14.06
C ASP A 110 18.90 -10.11 -14.52
N SER A 111 18.91 -10.96 -15.54
CA SER A 111 20.16 -11.50 -16.11
C SER A 111 21.06 -10.43 -16.71
N ARG A 112 20.52 -9.26 -17.06
CA ARG A 112 21.24 -8.13 -17.67
C ARG A 112 21.75 -7.12 -16.64
N GLN A 113 21.43 -7.30 -15.35
CA GLN A 113 21.79 -6.41 -14.25
C GLN A 113 21.43 -4.94 -14.52
N GLU A 114 20.29 -4.70 -15.16
CA GLU A 114 19.79 -3.36 -15.49
C GLU A 114 19.15 -2.66 -14.30
N TYR A 115 18.73 -3.41 -13.28
CA TYR A 115 18.05 -2.90 -12.09
C TYR A 115 19.03 -2.74 -10.92
N LYS A 116 19.63 -1.54 -10.81
CA LYS A 116 20.45 -1.10 -9.69
C LYS A 116 19.88 0.21 -9.14
N LEU A 117 20.15 0.50 -7.86
CA LEU A 117 19.62 1.71 -7.20
C LEU A 117 19.92 3.01 -7.96
N ASP A 118 21.07 3.10 -8.62
CA ASP A 118 21.51 4.25 -9.42
C ASP A 118 21.01 4.23 -10.87
N SER A 119 20.68 3.05 -11.40
CA SER A 119 20.28 2.84 -12.80
C SER A 119 18.78 2.72 -13.03
N VAL A 120 17.94 2.89 -12.01
CA VAL A 120 16.47 2.82 -12.13
C VAL A 120 15.78 4.15 -11.88
N ASP A 121 14.65 4.38 -12.51
CA ASP A 121 13.72 5.46 -12.21
C ASP A 121 12.40 4.87 -11.71
N CYS A 122 11.77 5.58 -10.77
CA CYS A 122 10.49 5.19 -10.19
C CYS A 122 9.39 6.14 -10.63
N TYR A 123 8.22 5.59 -10.96
CA TYR A 123 7.06 6.33 -11.45
C TYR A 123 5.78 5.86 -10.78
N MET A 124 4.85 6.78 -10.57
CA MET A 124 3.52 6.50 -10.06
C MET A 124 2.45 7.13 -10.94
N GLU A 125 1.30 6.49 -11.02
CA GLU A 125 0.13 7.06 -11.71
C GLU A 125 -0.54 8.12 -10.85
N THR A 126 -0.97 9.21 -11.48
CA THR A 126 -1.70 10.28 -10.80
C THR A 126 -3.20 10.06 -10.88
N ALA A 127 -3.96 10.71 -9.99
CA ALA A 127 -5.42 10.67 -10.01
C ALA A 127 -6.04 11.21 -11.32
N ALA A 128 -5.29 12.02 -12.09
CA ALA A 128 -5.70 12.51 -13.41
C ALA A 128 -5.36 11.53 -14.55
N GLY A 129 -4.85 10.33 -14.23
CA GLY A 129 -4.42 9.33 -15.22
C GLY A 129 -3.03 9.60 -15.83
N GLY A 130 -2.31 10.60 -15.36
CA GLY A 130 -0.93 10.87 -15.79
C GLY A 130 0.11 10.00 -15.07
N LEU A 131 1.38 10.26 -15.35
CA LEU A 131 2.52 9.65 -14.66
C LEU A 131 3.39 10.75 -14.06
N ILE A 132 3.89 10.50 -12.84
CA ILE A 132 4.92 11.34 -12.22
C ILE A 132 6.15 10.51 -11.90
N LYS A 133 7.33 11.11 -12.06
CA LYS A 133 8.57 10.55 -11.56
C LYS A 133 8.64 10.80 -10.05
N VAL A 134 8.89 9.76 -9.26
CA VAL A 134 9.00 9.83 -7.80
C VAL A 134 10.44 9.62 -7.35
N GLY A 135 10.86 10.39 -6.35
CA GLY A 135 12.24 10.33 -5.84
C GLY A 135 12.46 9.10 -4.97
N LYS A 136 13.44 8.27 -5.32
CA LYS A 136 13.75 7.04 -4.56
C LYS A 136 14.14 7.29 -3.10
N LYS A 137 14.74 8.46 -2.81
CA LYS A 137 15.15 8.88 -1.46
C LYS A 137 14.09 9.73 -0.73
N MET A 138 12.90 9.86 -1.31
CA MET A 138 11.82 10.64 -0.72
C MET A 138 10.97 9.72 0.15
N PRO A 139 10.61 10.14 1.39
CA PRO A 139 9.67 9.40 2.22
C PRO A 139 8.33 9.22 1.51
N LEU A 140 7.71 8.06 1.68
CA LEU A 140 6.44 7.72 1.04
C LEU A 140 5.33 8.75 1.36
N LEU A 141 5.30 9.28 2.58
CA LEU A 141 4.37 10.35 2.98
C LEU A 141 4.48 11.56 2.05
N LYS A 142 5.70 11.99 1.71
CA LYS A 142 5.90 13.17 0.83
C LYS A 142 5.45 12.90 -0.61
N ILE A 143 5.44 11.64 -1.03
CA ILE A 143 4.98 11.24 -2.36
C ILE A 143 3.44 11.20 -2.41
N LEU A 144 2.81 10.69 -1.34
CA LEU A 144 1.35 10.52 -1.26
C LEU A 144 0.60 11.78 -0.81
N ALA A 145 1.26 12.67 -0.05
CA ALA A 145 0.67 13.92 0.43
C ALA A 145 0.34 14.87 -0.73
N GLY A 146 -0.70 15.70 -0.54
CA GLY A 146 -1.15 16.68 -1.53
C GLY A 146 -2.00 16.11 -2.67
N GLY A 147 -2.42 14.84 -2.60
CA GLY A 147 -3.49 14.25 -3.41
C GLY A 147 -3.23 14.09 -4.92
N LYS A 148 -2.00 14.35 -5.39
CA LYS A 148 -1.63 14.15 -6.82
C LYS A 148 -1.61 12.67 -7.19
N VAL A 149 -1.07 11.85 -6.30
CA VAL A 149 -1.06 10.39 -6.39
C VAL A 149 -2.21 9.86 -5.55
N GLU A 150 -2.84 8.79 -6.02
CA GLU A 150 -3.90 8.12 -5.30
C GLU A 150 -3.47 6.70 -4.93
N VAL A 151 -3.86 6.27 -3.72
CA VAL A 151 -3.78 4.88 -3.30
C VAL A 151 -5.06 4.19 -3.77
N VAL A 152 -4.93 3.21 -4.65
CA VAL A 152 -6.07 2.53 -5.27
C VAL A 152 -6.23 1.17 -4.64
N ASP A 153 -7.42 0.86 -4.15
CA ASP A 153 -7.76 -0.41 -3.48
C ASP A 153 -6.82 -0.76 -2.34
N ALA A 154 -6.52 0.23 -1.51
CA ALA A 154 -5.60 0.12 -0.38
C ALA A 154 -4.16 -0.30 -0.76
N LEU A 155 -3.79 -0.18 -2.04
CA LEU A 155 -2.50 -0.60 -2.56
C LEU A 155 -1.73 0.55 -3.22
N VAL A 156 -0.48 0.72 -2.83
CA VAL A 156 0.47 1.64 -3.47
C VAL A 156 1.14 0.91 -4.64
N LYS A 157 1.04 1.47 -5.85
CA LYS A 157 1.66 0.89 -7.06
C LYS A 157 2.81 1.78 -7.53
N ILE A 158 4.00 1.21 -7.64
CA ILE A 158 5.21 1.93 -8.05
C ILE A 158 5.83 1.21 -9.25
N ASN A 159 5.95 1.89 -10.38
CA ASN A 159 6.61 1.38 -11.57
C ASN A 159 8.10 1.68 -11.49
N ILE A 160 8.94 0.66 -11.56
CA ILE A 160 10.40 0.76 -11.51
C ILE A 160 10.94 0.35 -12.87
N LEU A 161 11.73 1.23 -13.48
CA LEU A 161 12.26 1.04 -14.83
C LEU A 161 13.75 1.32 -14.86
N PRO A 162 14.55 0.59 -15.65
CA PRO A 162 15.90 1.03 -15.95
C PRO A 162 15.84 2.39 -16.65
N THR A 163 16.69 3.33 -16.22
CA THR A 163 16.70 4.72 -16.72
C THR A 163 16.81 4.79 -18.24
N SER A 164 17.54 3.85 -18.85
CA SER A 164 17.67 3.70 -20.31
C SER A 164 16.36 3.38 -21.04
N LYS A 165 15.40 2.74 -20.36
CA LYS A 165 14.11 2.30 -20.91
C LYS A 165 12.94 3.20 -20.51
N SER A 166 13.12 4.06 -19.52
CA SER A 166 12.05 4.94 -18.99
C SER A 166 11.36 5.77 -20.07
N LYS A 167 12.12 6.38 -20.99
CA LYS A 167 11.55 7.23 -22.05
C LYS A 167 10.56 6.47 -22.94
N LYS A 168 10.98 5.29 -23.42
CA LYS A 168 10.16 4.42 -24.27
C LYS A 168 8.86 4.03 -23.57
N TRP A 169 8.94 3.60 -22.32
CA TRP A 169 7.76 3.20 -21.55
C TRP A 169 6.79 4.35 -21.31
N ILE A 170 7.29 5.56 -21.03
CA ILE A 170 6.44 6.75 -20.86
C ILE A 170 5.67 7.06 -22.15
N GLU A 171 6.32 6.96 -23.31
CA GLU A 171 5.68 7.16 -24.62
C GLU A 171 4.58 6.11 -24.86
N GLU A 172 4.86 4.83 -24.56
CA GLU A 172 3.86 3.76 -24.66
C GLU A 172 2.66 3.98 -23.72
N MET A 173 2.90 4.44 -22.49
CA MET A 173 1.84 4.71 -21.52
C MET A 173 0.94 5.87 -21.95
N LYS A 174 1.50 6.93 -22.55
CA LYS A 174 0.72 8.03 -23.12
C LYS A 174 -0.15 7.55 -24.29
N ALA A 175 0.45 6.79 -25.21
CA ALA A 175 -0.25 6.24 -26.37
C ALA A 175 -1.43 5.32 -25.97
N ARG A 176 -1.26 4.47 -24.95
CA ARG A 176 -2.33 3.59 -24.43
C ARG A 176 -3.51 4.37 -23.84
N LYS A 177 -3.27 5.54 -23.25
CA LYS A 177 -4.30 6.38 -22.63
C LYS A 177 -4.98 7.33 -23.62
N GLY A 178 -4.64 7.27 -24.91
CA GLY A 178 -5.28 8.08 -25.95
C GLY A 178 -4.96 9.58 -25.86
N VAL A 179 -3.82 9.94 -25.28
CA VAL A 179 -3.29 11.31 -25.20
C VAL A 179 -2.04 11.45 -26.07
#